data_AF-A0A358M7N3-F1
#
_entry.id   AF-A0A358M7N3-F1
#
_cell.length_a   1.000
_cell.length_b   1.000
_cell.length_c   1.000
_cell.angle_alpha   90.00
_cell.angle_beta   90.00
_cell.angle_gamma   90.00
#
_symmetry.space_group_name_H-M   'P 1'
#
loop_
_entity.id
_entity.type
_entity.pdbx_description
1 polymer ?
#
loop_
_entity_poly.entity_id
_entity_poly.type
_entity_poly.pdbx_seq_one_letter_code
_entity_poly.pdbx_strand_id
1 'polypeptide(L)'
;GENGAGKSTTIKLILGMIRRDGGTVRILGRDGGQELSGLKEEIGVVLDEIGYPDCITVKQLNKIMKHTYKRWNEDVYFQYIDRFSLPQKKSFKDFSRGMKMKLGIA
;
A
#
# COMPACT_ATOMS: atom_id res chain seq x y z
N GLY A 1 15.89 -10.32 -11.17
CA GLY A 1 17.26 -10.20 -10.62
C GLY A 1 17.38 -10.98 -9.34
N GLU A 2 18.57 -11.43 -9.00
CA GLU A 2 18.88 -12.21 -7.80
C GLU A 2 18.61 -11.42 -6.50
N ASN A 3 18.59 -12.11 -5.37
CA ASN A 3 18.56 -11.45 -4.06
C ASN A 3 19.83 -10.62 -3.90
N GLY A 4 19.69 -9.39 -3.39
CA GLY A 4 20.81 -8.44 -3.32
C GLY A 4 21.01 -7.56 -4.57
N ALA A 5 20.36 -7.85 -5.70
CA ALA A 5 20.49 -7.05 -6.92
C ALA A 5 19.85 -5.64 -6.87
N GLY A 6 19.42 -5.17 -5.69
CA GLY A 6 18.86 -3.82 -5.51
C GLY A 6 17.36 -3.66 -5.78
N LYS A 7 16.61 -4.70 -6.17
CA LYS A 7 15.18 -4.62 -6.53
C LYS A 7 14.34 -3.84 -5.51
N SER A 8 14.40 -4.24 -4.24
CA SER A 8 13.62 -3.62 -3.16
C SER A 8 14.08 -2.19 -2.89
N THR A 9 15.38 -1.92 -3.01
CA THR A 9 15.94 -0.57 -2.91
C THR A 9 15.40 0.32 -4.02
N THR A 10 15.38 -0.16 -5.26
CA THR A 10 14.82 0.55 -6.41
C THR A 10 13.34 0.88 -6.21
N ILE A 11 12.54 -0.08 -5.75
CA ILE A 11 11.12 0.17 -5.44
C ILE A 11 10.98 1.25 -4.35
N LYS A 12 11.75 1.17 -3.26
CA LYS A 12 11.72 2.18 -2.20
C LYS A 12 12.16 3.57 -2.67
N LEU A 13 13.12 3.67 -3.58
CA LEU A 13 13.53 4.94 -4.22
C LEU A 13 12.41 5.49 -5.11
N ILE A 14 11.72 4.63 -5.86
CA ILE A 14 10.56 5.02 -6.67
C ILE A 14 9.46 5.61 -5.78
N LEU A 15 9.21 5.00 -4.63
CA LEU A 15 8.18 5.44 -3.67
C LEU A 15 8.60 6.63 -2.79
N GLY A 16 9.82 7.14 -2.96
CA GLY A 16 10.36 8.22 -2.14
C GLY A 16 10.58 7.84 -0.67
N MET A 17 10.69 6.54 -0.36
CA MET A 17 10.93 6.04 0.99
C MET A 17 12.42 6.09 1.39
N ILE A 18 13.31 6.23 0.41
CA ILE A 18 14.76 6.40 0.58
C ILE A 18 15.20 7.59 -0.26
N ARG A 19 16.15 8.38 0.25
CA ARG A 19 16.75 9.49 -0.50
C ARG A 19 17.68 8.94 -1.58
N ARG A 20 17.52 9.45 -2.81
CA ARG A 20 18.43 9.18 -3.93
C ARG A 20 19.69 10.05 -3.79
N ASP A 21 20.85 9.50 -4.11
CA ASP A 21 22.10 10.27 -4.20
C ASP A 21 22.18 11.11 -5.50
N GLY A 22 21.53 10.64 -6.57
CA GLY A 22 21.44 11.33 -7.85
C GLY A 22 20.40 10.69 -8.79
N GLY A 23 20.26 11.25 -9.99
CA GLY A 23 19.32 10.76 -11.01
C GLY A 23 17.86 11.16 -10.78
N THR A 24 17.00 10.80 -11.74
CA THR A 24 15.58 11.21 -11.75
C THR A 24 14.66 9.99 -11.75
N VAL A 25 13.54 10.10 -11.03
CA VAL A 25 12.42 9.15 -11.08
C VAL A 25 11.19 9.92 -11.52
N ARG A 26 10.53 9.44 -12.58
CA ARG A 26 9.25 9.99 -13.03
C ARG A 26 8.16 8.95 -12.92
N ILE A 27 7.03 9.32 -12.33
CA ILE A 27 5.86 8.45 -12.16
C ILE A 27 4.66 9.22 -12.68
N LEU A 28 3.91 8.62 -13.61
CA LEU A 28 2.80 9.30 -14.31
C LEU A 28 3.22 10.67 -14.88
N GLY A 29 4.44 10.76 -15.44
CA GLY A 29 5.00 11.98 -16.03
C GLY A 29 5.55 13.02 -15.05
N ARG A 30 5.34 12.85 -13.72
CA ARG A 30 5.75 13.80 -12.67
C ARG A 30 7.03 13.36 -11.95
N ASP A 31 7.81 14.31 -11.43
CA ASP A 31 9.00 14.00 -10.64
C ASP A 31 8.60 13.47 -9.26
N GLY A 32 9.10 12.28 -8.92
CA GLY A 32 8.81 11.61 -7.65
C GLY A 32 9.53 12.19 -6.43
N GLY A 33 10.19 13.35 -6.53
CA GLY A 33 10.91 14.00 -5.42
C GLY A 33 10.04 14.92 -4.55
N GLN A 34 9.49 15.99 -5.14
CA GLN A 34 8.85 17.09 -4.39
C GLN A 34 7.31 17.01 -4.32
N GLU A 35 6.65 16.23 -5.19
CA GLU A 35 5.18 16.18 -5.31
C GLU A 35 4.54 14.82 -4.95
N LEU A 36 5.19 14.05 -4.07
CA LEU A 36 4.73 12.70 -3.73
C LEU A 36 3.33 12.66 -3.11
N SER A 37 2.84 13.74 -2.48
CA SER A 37 1.53 13.75 -1.82
C SER A 37 0.38 13.57 -2.81
N GLY A 38 0.40 14.29 -3.94
CA GLY A 38 -0.58 14.12 -5.02
C GLY A 38 -0.40 12.79 -5.74
N LEU A 39 0.84 12.36 -5.95
CA LEU A 39 1.13 11.11 -6.65
C LEU A 39 0.64 9.88 -5.88
N LYS A 40 0.74 9.88 -4.54
CA LYS A 40 0.24 8.78 -3.69
C LYS A 40 -1.26 8.54 -3.84
N GLU A 41 -2.04 9.55 -4.23
CA GLU A 41 -3.48 9.43 -4.53
C GLU A 41 -3.79 8.73 -5.86
N GLU A 42 -2.76 8.40 -6.65
CA GLU A 42 -2.88 7.86 -8.00
C GLU A 42 -2.17 6.52 -8.19
N ILE A 43 -1.43 6.05 -7.19
CA ILE A 43 -0.69 4.78 -7.25
C ILE A 43 -1.08 3.85 -6.09
N GLY A 44 -1.26 2.57 -6.40
CA GLY A 44 -1.37 1.50 -5.41
C GLY A 44 -0.04 0.74 -5.30
N VAL A 45 0.35 0.39 -4.08
CA VAL A 45 1.61 -0.33 -3.83
C VAL A 45 1.35 -1.50 -2.90
N VAL A 46 1.74 -2.69 -3.34
CA VAL A 46 1.74 -3.89 -2.52
C VAL A 46 3.17 -4.39 -2.39
N LEU A 47 3.70 -4.33 -1.16
CA LEU A 47 5.03 -4.83 -0.83
C LEU A 47 4.92 -6.25 -0.25
N ASP A 48 6.05 -6.97 -0.21
CA ASP A 48 6.08 -8.33 0.35
C ASP A 48 5.64 -8.37 1.83
N GLU A 49 5.94 -7.31 2.57
CA GLU A 49 5.41 -7.07 3.91
C GLU A 49 4.44 -5.89 3.91
N ILE A 50 3.27 -6.12 4.49
CA ILE A 50 2.24 -5.10 4.67
C ILE A 50 2.26 -4.65 6.13
N GLY A 51 2.56 -3.37 6.33
CA GLY A 51 2.79 -2.77 7.65
C GLY A 51 1.57 -2.08 8.25
N TYR A 52 0.40 -2.73 8.26
CA TYR A 52 -0.76 -2.20 8.99
C TYR A 52 -0.64 -2.46 10.50
N PRO A 53 -1.25 -1.61 11.36
CA PRO A 53 -1.26 -1.87 12.80
C PRO A 53 -1.91 -3.22 13.14
N ASP A 54 -1.27 -3.99 14.03
CA ASP A 54 -1.68 -5.36 14.32
C ASP A 54 -3.09 -5.49 14.92
N CYS A 55 -3.53 -4.49 15.68
CA CYS A 55 -4.78 -4.50 16.41
C CYS A 55 -6.01 -4.08 15.60
N ILE A 56 -5.84 -3.66 14.34
CA ILE A 56 -6.96 -3.14 13.55
C ILE A 56 -7.65 -4.22 12.73
N THR A 57 -8.96 -4.06 12.58
CA THR A 57 -9.82 -4.83 11.68
C THR A 57 -9.93 -4.16 10.32
N VAL A 58 -10.44 -4.87 9.31
CA VAL A 58 -10.70 -4.30 7.97
C VAL A 58 -11.64 -3.08 8.02
N LYS A 59 -12.60 -3.06 8.95
CA LYS A 59 -13.50 -1.91 9.14
C LYS A 59 -12.78 -0.68 9.69
N GLN A 60 -11.82 -0.88 10.59
CA GLN A 60 -10.98 0.21 11.11
C GLN A 60 -9.98 0.68 10.05
N LEU A 61 -9.42 -0.24 9.26
CA LEU A 61 -8.55 0.11 8.14
C LEU A 61 -9.28 1.02 7.14
N ASN A 62 -10.50 0.65 6.73
CA ASN A 62 -11.35 1.49 5.88
C ASN A 62 -11.50 2.91 6.43
N LYS A 63 -11.74 3.07 7.74
CA LYS A 63 -11.82 4.40 8.36
C LYS A 63 -10.51 5.18 8.24
N ILE A 64 -9.36 4.54 8.46
CA ILE A 64 -8.04 5.17 8.32
C ILE A 64 -7.82 5.59 6.87
N MET A 65 -8.09 4.70 5.91
CA MET A 65 -7.90 4.96 4.48
C MET A 65 -8.80 6.10 3.98
N LYS A 66 -10.05 6.17 4.46
CA LYS A 66 -11.00 7.25 4.18
C LYS A 66 -10.52 8.64 4.61
N HIS A 67 -9.69 8.72 5.66
CA HIS A 67 -9.09 9.97 6.12
C HIS A 67 -7.69 10.22 5.52
N THR A 68 -7.12 9.21 4.86
CA THR A 68 -5.79 9.27 4.25
C THR A 68 -5.85 9.64 2.78
N TYR A 69 -6.83 9.12 2.04
CA TYR A 69 -7.00 9.33 0.60
C TYR A 69 -8.24 10.15 0.30
N LYS A 70 -8.10 11.15 -0.58
CA LYS A 70 -9.19 12.04 -0.99
C LYS A 70 -10.29 11.32 -1.77
N ARG A 71 -9.94 10.26 -2.51
CA ARG A 71 -10.83 9.53 -3.42
C ARG A 71 -11.08 8.09 -2.98
N TRP A 72 -11.00 7.81 -1.67
CA TRP A 72 -11.26 6.49 -1.13
C TRP A 72 -12.70 6.04 -1.44
N ASN A 73 -12.86 4.88 -2.05
CA ASN A 73 -14.16 4.29 -2.35
C ASN A 73 -14.43 3.11 -1.41
N GLU A 74 -15.26 3.37 -0.40
CA GLU A 74 -15.64 2.41 0.63
C GLU A 74 -16.40 1.20 0.07
N ASP A 75 -17.25 1.41 -0.93
CA ASP A 75 -18.04 0.33 -1.54
C ASP A 75 -17.13 -0.65 -2.29
N VAL A 76 -16.18 -0.13 -3.08
CA VAL A 76 -15.19 -0.94 -3.79
C VAL A 76 -14.29 -1.69 -2.82
N TYR A 77 -13.86 -1.04 -1.74
CA TYR A 77 -13.08 -1.70 -0.69
C TYR A 77 -13.84 -2.91 -0.11
N PHE A 78 -15.09 -2.74 0.31
CA PHE A 78 -15.87 -3.84 0.88
C PHE A 78 -16.22 -4.92 -0.14
N GLN A 79 -16.38 -4.58 -1.42
CA GLN A 79 -16.47 -5.57 -2.50
C GLN A 79 -15.21 -6.44 -2.58
N TYR A 80 -14.01 -5.86 -2.44
CA TYR A 80 -12.77 -6.66 -2.39
C TYR A 80 -12.67 -7.49 -1.11
N ILE A 81 -13.06 -6.96 0.05
CA ILE A 81 -13.11 -7.73 1.30
C ILE A 81 -13.99 -8.97 1.15
N ASP A 82 -15.16 -8.84 0.53
CA ASP A 82 -16.06 -9.96 0.25
C ASP A 82 -15.49 -10.93 -0.80
N ARG A 83 -15.06 -10.40 -1.95
CA ARG A 83 -14.46 -11.18 -3.05
C ARG A 83 -13.24 -12.00 -2.62
N PHE A 84 -12.45 -11.48 -1.69
CA PHE A 84 -11.28 -12.16 -1.14
C PHE A 84 -11.58 -13.03 0.08
N SER A 85 -12.84 -13.02 0.55
CA SER A 85 -13.33 -13.74 1.72
C SER A 85 -12.54 -13.41 2.99
N LEU A 86 -12.25 -12.12 3.19
CA LEU A 86 -11.47 -11.64 4.33
C LEU A 86 -12.35 -11.49 5.58
N PRO A 87 -11.91 -11.99 6.75
CA PRO A 87 -12.69 -11.96 7.97
C PRO A 87 -12.77 -10.53 8.52
N GLN A 88 -13.99 -10.03 8.69
CA GLN A 88 -14.18 -8.63 9.07
C GLN A 88 -13.96 -8.33 10.56
N LYS A 89 -14.08 -9.35 11.42
CA LYS A 89 -13.98 -9.21 12.88
C LYS A 89 -12.59 -9.55 13.43
N LYS A 90 -11.73 -10.19 12.63
CA LYS A 90 -10.36 -10.53 13.04
C LYS A 90 -9.46 -9.31 12.95
N SER A 91 -8.49 -9.25 13.86
CA SER A 91 -7.45 -8.22 13.82
C SER A 91 -6.33 -8.61 12.85
N PHE A 92 -5.61 -7.63 12.31
CA PHE A 92 -4.57 -7.84 11.29
C PHE A 92 -3.48 -8.83 11.71
N LYS A 93 -3.11 -8.88 13.00
CA LYS A 93 -2.14 -9.86 13.53
C LYS A 93 -2.58 -11.32 13.30
N ASP A 94 -3.89 -11.58 13.29
CA ASP A 94 -4.47 -12.92 13.17
C ASP A 94 -4.66 -13.34 11.70
N PHE A 95 -4.26 -12.49 10.74
CA PHE A 95 -4.33 -12.80 9.32
C PHE A 95 -3.13 -13.64 8.91
N SER A 96 -3.37 -14.68 8.09
CA SER A 96 -2.29 -15.41 7.43
C SER A 96 -1.55 -14.50 6.45
N ARG A 97 -0.32 -14.85 6.05
CA ARG A 97 0.45 -14.10 5.04
C ARG A 97 -0.36 -13.85 3.76
N GLY A 98 -1.08 -14.86 3.28
CA GLY A 98 -1.93 -14.74 2.09
C GLY A 98 -3.12 -13.80 2.29
N MET A 99 -3.72 -13.78 3.48
CA MET A 99 -4.80 -12.84 3.80
C MET A 99 -4.28 -11.41 3.92
N LYS A 100 -3.10 -11.22 4.51
CA LYS A 100 -2.43 -9.91 4.54
C LYS A 100 -2.20 -9.41 3.12
N MET A 101 -1.66 -10.25 2.23
CA MET A 101 -1.45 -9.91 0.82
C MET A 101 -2.74 -9.49 0.11
N LYS A 102 -3.83 -10.28 0.26
CA LYS A 102 -5.15 -9.92 -0.29
C LYS A 102 -5.68 -8.61 0.27
N LEU A 103 -5.47 -8.34 1.56
CA LEU A 103 -5.87 -7.07 2.17
C LEU A 103 -5.06 -5.88 1.64
N GLY A 104 -3.78 -6.06 1.30
CA GLY A 104 -2.98 -4.99 0.69
C GLY A 104 -3.39 -4.66 -0.75
N ILE A 105 -4.06 -5.59 -1.44
CA ILE A 105 -4.64 -5.37 -2.77
C ILE A 105 -5.99 -4.63 -2.69
N ALA A 106 -6.74 -4.84 -1.60
CA ALA A 106 -8.07 -4.29 -1.37
C ALA A 106 -8.03 -2.82 -0.93
#